data_AF-A0A7K4C7H6-F1
#
_entry.id   AF-A0A7K4C7H6-F1
#
_cell.length_a   1.000
_cell.length_b   1.000
_cell.length_c   1.000
_cell.angle_alpha   90.00
_cell.angle_beta   90.00
_cell.angle_gamma   90.00
#
_symmetry.space_group_name_H-M   'P 1'
#
loop_
_entity.id
_entity.type
_entity.pdbx_description
1 polymer ?
#
loop_
_entity_poly.entity_id
_entity_poly.type
_entity_poly.pdbx_seq_one_letter_code
_entity_poly.pdbx_strand_id
1 'polypeptide(L)' 'MPSKTKKVKAAGRLGVRYGRSVRTKVANLEEKQRKKQKCPYCGKLGVKRLSKGIWYCKKCDKKFTSDVFYLETQ' A
#
# COMPACT_ATOMS: atom_id res chain seq x y z
N MET A 1 4.79 -16.18 12.13
CA MET A 1 3.78 -15.61 13.05
C MET A 1 2.40 -15.91 12.50
N PRO A 2 1.50 -16.54 13.26
CA PRO A 2 0.14 -16.84 12.79
C PRO A 2 -0.56 -15.54 12.36
N SER A 3 -1.28 -15.58 11.24
CA SER A 3 -2.06 -14.44 10.79
C SER A 3 -3.14 -14.14 11.83
N LYS A 4 -3.04 -12.99 12.50
CA LYS A 4 -3.98 -12.58 13.57
C LYS A 4 -5.45 -12.58 13.15
N THR A 5 -5.74 -12.51 11.84
CA THR A 5 -7.12 -12.49 11.30
C THR A 5 -7.20 -13.23 9.96
N LYS A 6 -8.22 -14.08 9.78
CA LYS A 6 -8.45 -14.82 8.52
C LYS A 6 -8.98 -13.94 7.37
N LYS A 7 -9.99 -13.10 7.63
CA LYS A 7 -10.73 -12.36 6.58
C LYS A 7 -10.45 -10.86 6.55
N VAL A 8 -10.22 -10.24 7.71
CA VAL A 8 -10.27 -8.77 7.86
C VAL A 8 -8.93 -8.10 7.54
N LYS A 9 -7.82 -8.84 7.58
CA LYS A 9 -6.45 -8.35 7.32
C LYS A 9 -6.19 -7.02 8.07
N ALA A 10 -5.63 -6.02 7.38
CA ALA A 10 -5.31 -4.72 7.94
C ALA A 10 -6.53 -3.91 8.40
N ALA A 11 -7.72 -4.16 7.82
CA ALA A 11 -8.97 -3.51 8.22
C ALA A 11 -9.49 -3.98 9.59
N GLY A 12 -8.83 -4.95 10.25
CA GLY A 12 -9.11 -5.33 11.63
C GLY A 12 -9.03 -4.16 12.62
N ARG A 13 -8.23 -3.13 12.32
CA ARG A 13 -8.12 -1.88 13.11
C ARG A 13 -9.43 -1.12 13.27
N LEU A 14 -10.39 -1.34 12.36
CA LEU A 14 -11.67 -0.65 12.35
C LEU A 14 -12.69 -1.28 13.32
N GLY A 15 -12.40 -2.48 13.84
CA GLY A 15 -13.29 -3.21 14.74
C GLY A 15 -14.61 -3.57 14.07
N VAL A 16 -15.71 -3.40 14.80
CA VAL A 16 -17.09 -3.73 14.36
C VAL A 16 -17.69 -2.66 13.44
N ARG A 17 -17.09 -1.46 13.39
CA ARG A 17 -17.63 -0.27 12.72
C ARG A 17 -17.56 -0.36 11.18
N TYR A 18 -18.36 0.48 10.52
CA TYR A 18 -18.36 0.74 9.06
C TYR A 18 -18.87 -0.39 8.14
N GLY A 19 -19.30 -1.53 8.70
CA GLY A 19 -19.87 -2.64 7.93
C GLY A 19 -18.84 -3.46 7.14
N ARG A 20 -19.29 -4.51 6.45
CA ARG A 20 -18.39 -5.45 5.74
C ARG A 20 -17.82 -4.87 4.44
N SER A 21 -18.67 -4.25 3.61
CA SER A 21 -18.29 -3.79 2.26
C SER A 21 -17.14 -2.77 2.31
N VAL A 22 -17.26 -1.76 3.17
CA VAL A 22 -16.24 -0.72 3.34
C VAL A 22 -14.92 -1.32 3.85
N ARG A 23 -14.98 -2.21 4.85
CA ARG A 23 -13.78 -2.87 5.39
C ARG A 23 -13.05 -3.71 4.34
N THR A 24 -13.78 -4.45 3.50
CA THR A 24 -13.19 -5.23 2.41
C THR A 24 -12.48 -4.33 1.38
N LYS A 25 -13.11 -3.22 0.98
CA LYS A 25 -12.51 -2.25 0.04
C LYS A 25 -11.22 -1.65 0.60
N VAL A 26 -11.24 -1.21 1.86
CA VAL A 26 -10.07 -0.64 2.54
C VAL A 26 -8.96 -1.69 2.68
N ALA A 27 -9.29 -2.92 3.07
CA ALA A 27 -8.30 -4.00 3.20
C ALA A 27 -7.57 -4.27 1.87
N ASN A 28 -8.32 -4.35 0.76
CA ASN A 28 -7.76 -4.60 -0.56
C ASN A 28 -6.84 -3.44 -1.01
N LEU A 29 -7.25 -2.20 -0.74
CA LEU A 29 -6.48 -1.02 -1.10
C LEU A 29 -5.21 -0.88 -0.24
N GLU A 30 -5.30 -1.08 1.07
CA GLU A 30 -4.12 -1.10 1.95
C GLU A 30 -3.16 -2.25 1.62
N GLU A 31 -3.67 -3.41 1.20
CA GLU A 31 -2.84 -4.54 0.76
C GLU A 31 -2.05 -4.22 -0.51
N LYS A 32 -2.67 -3.57 -1.50
CA LYS A 32 -1.97 -3.07 -2.69
C LYS A 32 -0.93 -2.00 -2.34
N GLN A 33 -1.31 -1.04 -1.49
CA GLN A 33 -0.46 0.08 -1.09
C GLN A 33 0.78 -0.36 -0.30
N ARG A 34 0.64 -1.33 0.62
CA ARG A 34 1.75 -1.79 1.48
C ARG A 34 2.74 -2.70 0.76
N LYS A 35 2.40 -3.24 -0.42
CA LYS A 35 3.33 -4.02 -1.24
C LYS A 35 4.47 -3.12 -1.72
N LYS A 36 5.70 -3.64 -1.66
CA LYS A 36 6.88 -2.95 -2.19
C LYS A 36 6.77 -2.92 -3.71
N GLN A 37 6.73 -1.72 -4.27
CA GLN A 37 6.57 -1.52 -5.71
C GLN A 37 7.92 -1.40 -6.41
N LYS A 38 7.91 -1.62 -7.74
CA LYS A 38 9.07 -1.39 -8.60
C LYS A 38 9.28 0.12 -8.77
N CYS A 39 10.54 0.53 -8.71
CA CYS A 39 10.91 1.92 -8.97
C CYS A 39 10.98 2.18 -10.48
N PRO A 40 10.36 3.25 -11.02
CA PRO A 40 10.46 3.58 -12.45
C PRO A 40 11.89 3.97 -12.85
N TYR A 41 12.70 4.50 -11.93
CA TYR A 41 14.06 4.95 -12.24
C TYR A 41 15.11 3.84 -12.20
N CYS A 42 15.03 2.92 -11.23
CA CYS A 42 16.08 1.93 -11.00
C CYS A 42 15.62 0.49 -11.26
N GLY A 43 14.35 0.26 -11.61
CA GLY A 43 13.75 -1.06 -11.87
C GLY A 43 13.65 -1.99 -10.65
N LYS A 44 14.32 -1.66 -9.55
CA LYS A 44 14.40 -2.51 -8.35
C LYS A 44 13.13 -2.37 -7.50
N LEU A 45 12.75 -3.49 -6.87
CA LEU A 45 11.71 -3.52 -5.84
C LEU A 45 12.22 -2.88 -4.55
N GLY A 46 11.46 -1.95 -3.99
CA GLY A 46 11.82 -1.30 -2.73
C GLY A 46 11.25 0.09 -2.50
N VAL A 47 10.38 0.57 -3.39
CA VAL A 47 9.73 1.86 -3.20
C VAL A 47 8.73 1.76 -2.05
N LYS A 48 8.74 2.77 -1.18
CA LYS A 48 7.79 2.95 -0.09
C LYS A 48 7.05 4.27 -0.28
N ARG A 49 5.76 4.28 0.06
CA ARG A 49 4.96 5.49 0.10
C ARG A 49 5.34 6.32 1.33
N LEU A 50 5.60 7.62 1.14
CA LEU A 50 5.83 8.56 2.24
C LEU A 50 4.53 9.30 2.60
N SER A 51 3.84 9.85 1.60
CA SER A 51 2.58 10.57 1.78
C SER A 51 1.64 10.31 0.60
N LYS A 52 0.52 11.04 0.50
CA LYS A 52 -0.39 10.93 -0.65
C LYS A 52 0.35 11.38 -1.92
N GLY A 53 0.47 10.48 -2.90
CA GLY A 53 1.11 10.76 -4.19
C GLY A 53 2.63 10.93 -4.14
N ILE A 54 3.29 10.86 -2.97
CA ILE A 54 4.75 10.95 -2.85
C ILE A 54 5.33 9.61 -2.43
N TRP A 55 6.28 9.14 -3.22
CA TRP A 55 6.96 7.87 -3.05
C TRP A 55 8.46 8.06 -2.96
N TYR A 56 9.11 7.17 -2.22
CA TYR A 56 10.55 7.20 -1.99
C TYR A 56 11.16 5.84 -2.23
N CYS A 57 12.20 5.81 -3.05
CA CYS A 57 12.97 4.60 -3.29
C CYS A 57 14.23 4.61 -2.42
N LYS A 58 14.34 3.63 -1.52
CA LYS A 58 15.54 3.45 -0.68
C LYS A 58 16.82 3.08 -1.44
N LYS A 59 16.73 2.69 -2.71
CA LYS A 59 17.89 2.22 -3.48
C LYS A 59 18.52 3.29 -4.35
N CYS A 60 17.76 4.30 -4.77
CA CYS A 60 18.27 5.41 -5.57
C CYS A 60 18.11 6.76 -4.86
N ASP A 61 17.58 6.75 -3.63
CA ASP A 61 17.29 7.92 -2.79
C ASP A 61 16.43 9.02 -3.43
N LYS A 62 15.73 8.69 -4.51
CA LYS A 62 14.83 9.62 -5.20
C LYS A 62 13.45 9.61 -4.56
N LYS A 63 12.91 10.81 -4.36
CA LYS A 63 11.50 11.06 -4.08
C LYS A 63 10.82 11.43 -5.39
N PHE A 64 9.63 10.88 -5.65
CA PHE A 64 8.89 11.17 -6.87
C PHE A 64 7.40 11.21 -6.62
N THR A 65 6.70 11.88 -7.54
CA THR A 65 5.25 12.01 -7.56
C THR A 65 4.64 10.94 -8.44
N SER A 66 3.55 10.32 -7.99
CA SER A 66 2.79 9.34 -8.76
C SER A 66 1.37 9.23 -8.22
N ASP A 67 0.63 8.22 -8.67
CA ASP A 67 -0.68 7.93 -8.13
C ASP A 67 -0.65 7.67 -6.61
N VAL A 68 -1.80 7.94 -5.99
CA VAL A 68 -1.99 8.00 -4.55
C VAL A 68 -1.85 6.61 -3.94
N PHE A 69 -2.40 5.58 -4.57
CA PHE A 69 -2.50 4.25 -3.95
C PHE A 69 -1.54 3.23 -4.57
N TYR A 70 -1.15 3.40 -5.82
CA TYR A 70 -0.31 2.44 -6.53
C TYR A 70 0.66 3.11 -7.50
N LEU A 71 1.67 2.37 -7.97
CA LEU A 71 2.74 2.88 -8.84
C LEU A 71 2.63 2.45 -10.30
N GLU A 72 1.59 1.72 -10.71
CA GLU A 72 1.33 1.57 -12.15
C GLU A 72 0.63 2.83 -12.66
N THR A 73 1.42 3.70 -13.27
CA THR A 73 0.94 4.48 -14.40
C THR A 73 0.90 3.55 -15.62
N GLN A 74 -0.25 3.56 -16.30
CA GLN A 74 -0.50 2.88 -17.58
C GLN A 74 0.54 3.24 -18.63
#